data_AF-A0A379M4A2-F1
#
_entry.id   AF-A0A379M4A2-F1
#
_cell.length_a   1.000
_cell.length_b   1.000
_cell.length_c   1.000
_cell.angle_alpha   90.00
_cell.angle_beta   90.00
_cell.angle_gamma   90.00
#
_symmetry.space_group_name_H-M   'P 1'
#
loop_
_entity.id
_entity.type
_entity.pdbx_description
1 polymer ?
#
loop_
_entity_poly.entity_id
_entity_poly.type
_entity_poly.pdbx_seq_one_letter_code
_entity_poly.pdbx_strand_id
1 'polypeptide(L)'
;MGGVLEPTGPLPPEIYWRRRVLAIGVSVVVLALVIWLVVALTGGDDPDPNPEPVAAEVTTSATTTAADASAEAASASTTRSGGGSGSSGSRGPESSAAANTGERDSSTTTSAAPVPSGQCSDQSLAVRVTADEPNYRVGSEPDFTIVITNIGTSQCERDLGAGLQQVLVYSLDGNERLWANTDCFPESTADIRSLAPGDQAAYSVKWSATTSEPGCTAPREPVGPGAYTVVGQLGGLRSAPEPFNITP
;
A
#
# COMPACT_ATOMS: atom_id res chain seq x y z
N MET A 1 23.90 -28.10 -3.24
CA MET A 1 24.05 -26.64 -3.32
C MET A 1 22.72 -26.06 -3.76
N GLY A 2 22.16 -25.13 -2.98
CA GLY A 2 20.90 -24.48 -3.32
C GLY A 2 20.19 -23.86 -2.12
N GLY A 3 20.93 -23.20 -1.24
CA GLY A 3 20.33 -22.30 -0.25
C GLY A 3 20.38 -20.89 -0.84
N VAL A 4 19.27 -20.46 -1.45
CA VAL A 4 19.10 -19.09 -1.94
C VAL A 4 18.66 -18.25 -0.75
N LEU A 5 19.60 -17.48 -0.19
CA LEU A 5 19.29 -16.29 0.59
C LEU A 5 19.15 -15.15 -0.42
N GLU A 6 17.93 -14.74 -0.71
CA GLU A 6 17.66 -13.48 -1.40
C GLU A 6 17.80 -12.33 -0.39
N PRO A 7 18.75 -11.39 -0.57
CA PRO A 7 18.73 -10.13 0.14
C PRO A 7 17.57 -9.28 -0.42
N THR A 8 16.64 -8.92 0.45
CA THR A 8 15.59 -7.93 0.19
C THR A 8 16.22 -6.57 -0.10
N GLY A 9 16.35 -6.23 -1.37
CA GLY A 9 16.71 -4.88 -1.81
C GLY A 9 15.56 -3.91 -1.54
N PRO A 10 15.81 -2.72 -0.98
CA PRO A 10 14.77 -1.71 -0.77
C PRO A 10 14.25 -1.17 -2.11
N LEU A 11 12.93 -1.12 -2.24
CA LEU A 11 12.21 -0.49 -3.36
C LEU A 11 12.69 0.96 -3.56
N PRO A 12 12.78 1.44 -4.82
CA PRO A 12 13.40 2.72 -5.16
C PRO A 12 12.69 3.89 -4.43
N PRO A 13 13.39 4.62 -3.53
CA PRO A 13 12.83 5.72 -2.73
C PRO A 13 12.49 6.98 -3.55
N GLU A 14 12.72 6.95 -4.86
CA GLU A 14 12.75 8.12 -5.74
C GLU A 14 11.37 8.70 -6.03
N ILE A 15 10.32 7.87 -6.07
CA ILE A 15 8.94 8.34 -6.32
C ILE A 15 8.30 8.93 -5.06
N TYR A 16 8.66 8.40 -3.89
CA TYR A 16 8.16 8.87 -2.60
C TYR A 16 8.68 10.28 -2.27
N TRP A 17 9.97 10.52 -2.51
CA TRP A 17 10.57 11.84 -2.28
C TRP A 17 10.02 12.89 -3.25
N ARG A 18 9.81 12.56 -4.53
CA ARG A 18 9.26 13.51 -5.50
C ARG A 18 7.85 13.99 -5.13
N ARG A 19 6.98 13.09 -4.68
CA ARG A 19 5.62 13.46 -4.22
C ARG A 19 5.64 14.27 -2.93
N ARG A 20 6.55 13.97 -2.00
CA ARG A 20 6.71 14.73 -0.75
C ARG A 20 7.31 16.12 -0.95
N VAL A 21 8.31 16.27 -1.80
CA VAL A 21 8.91 17.58 -2.13
C VAL A 21 7.91 18.47 -2.87
N LEU A 22 7.11 17.91 -3.78
CA LEU A 22 6.01 18.65 -4.42
C LEU A 22 4.95 19.09 -3.41
N ALA A 23 4.51 18.21 -2.52
CA ALA A 23 3.51 18.55 -1.49
C ALA A 23 4.02 19.66 -0.55
N ILE A 24 5.28 19.59 -0.11
CA ILE A 24 5.90 20.64 0.73
C ILE A 24 6.02 21.95 -0.06
N GLY A 25 6.48 21.91 -1.32
CA GLY A 25 6.62 23.09 -2.16
C GLY A 25 5.29 23.81 -2.38
N VAL A 26 4.22 23.08 -2.73
CA VAL A 26 2.87 23.65 -2.88
C VAL A 26 2.39 24.25 -1.56
N SER A 27 2.61 23.57 -0.43
CA SER A 27 2.20 24.05 0.89
C SER A 27 2.89 25.38 1.26
N VAL A 28 4.20 25.51 0.97
CA VAL A 28 4.97 26.74 1.20
C VAL A 28 4.46 27.88 0.32
N VAL A 29 4.16 27.62 -0.95
CA VAL A 29 3.62 28.64 -1.87
C VAL A 29 2.23 29.10 -1.42
N VAL A 30 1.36 28.19 -1.00
CA VAL A 30 0.03 28.54 -0.47
C VAL A 30 0.16 29.36 0.81
N LEU A 31 1.03 28.96 1.74
CA LEU A 31 1.30 29.74 2.96
C LEU A 31 1.84 31.13 2.63
N ALA A 32 2.78 31.26 1.70
CA ALA A 32 3.30 32.55 1.27
C ALA A 32 2.22 33.44 0.64
N LEU A 33 1.31 32.87 -0.16
CA LEU A 33 0.18 33.61 -0.73
C LEU A 33 -0.83 34.04 0.33
N VAL A 34 -1.11 33.20 1.33
CA VAL A 34 -1.99 33.56 2.45
C VAL A 34 -1.36 34.66 3.29
N ILE A 35 -0.07 34.56 3.62
CA ILE A 35 0.67 35.60 4.36
C ILE A 35 0.69 36.90 3.55
N TRP A 36 0.99 36.83 2.26
CA TRP A 36 0.99 37.99 1.37
C TRP A 36 -0.39 38.65 1.30
N LEU A 37 -1.46 37.86 1.17
CA LEU A 37 -2.84 38.36 1.15
C LEU A 37 -3.24 38.99 2.48
N VAL A 38 -2.83 38.41 3.62
CA VAL A 38 -3.05 39.00 4.94
C VAL A 38 -2.31 40.33 5.07
N VAL A 39 -1.01 40.38 4.71
CA VAL A 39 -0.21 41.63 4.75
C VAL A 39 -0.79 42.69 3.81
N ALA A 40 -1.26 42.31 2.62
CA ALA A 40 -1.91 43.23 1.69
C ALA A 40 -3.27 43.76 2.21
N LEU A 41 -3.96 42.99 3.05
CA LEU A 41 -5.23 43.39 3.66
C LEU A 41 -5.06 44.14 5.01
N THR A 42 -3.93 43.98 5.71
CA THR A 42 -3.70 44.58 7.03
C THR A 42 -2.60 45.64 7.10
N GLY A 43 -1.80 45.83 6.04
CA GLY A 43 -0.55 46.59 6.12
C GLY A 43 -0.48 47.79 5.21
N GLY A 44 -1.03 48.92 5.66
CA GLY A 44 -0.56 50.25 5.29
C GLY A 44 -0.17 50.98 6.57
N ASP A 45 1.13 51.01 6.88
CA ASP A 45 1.78 52.03 7.72
C ASP A 45 3.31 51.80 7.64
N ASP A 46 4.01 52.84 7.21
CA ASP A 46 5.48 52.92 7.09
C ASP A 46 6.17 53.00 8.47
N PRO A 47 7.33 52.36 8.67
CA PRO A 47 8.20 52.66 9.80
C PRO A 47 9.36 53.56 9.38
N ASP A 48 9.52 54.69 10.07
CA ASP A 48 10.75 55.48 10.11
C ASP A 48 11.07 55.84 11.58
N PRO A 49 12.31 56.23 11.91
CA PRO A 49 13.10 55.58 12.94
C PRO A 49 13.22 56.36 14.25
N ASN A 50 13.53 55.60 15.31
CA ASN A 50 14.17 55.91 16.61
C ASN A 50 14.63 57.39 16.86
N PRO A 51 14.44 57.92 18.10
CA PRO A 51 15.53 57.82 19.09
C PRO A 51 15.11 57.47 20.54
N GLU A 52 16.05 56.82 21.23
CA GLU A 52 16.23 56.51 22.67
C GLU A 52 16.09 57.73 23.64
N PRO A 53 16.46 57.63 24.94
CA PRO A 53 16.17 56.68 26.02
C PRO A 53 15.68 57.42 27.31
N VAL A 54 15.07 56.74 28.30
CA VAL A 54 15.26 57.08 29.73
C VAL A 54 14.80 55.93 30.65
N ALA A 55 15.60 55.73 31.68
CA ALA A 55 15.54 54.67 32.68
C ALA A 55 14.67 55.02 33.91
N ALA A 56 14.47 53.99 34.73
CA ALA A 56 14.11 53.95 36.15
C ALA A 56 12.63 54.22 36.51
N GLU A 57 11.99 53.60 37.50
CA GLU A 57 12.21 52.47 38.44
C GLU A 57 10.88 52.39 39.21
N VAL A 58 10.39 51.20 39.62
CA VAL A 58 9.68 50.87 40.90
C VAL A 58 9.38 49.35 40.80
N THR A 59 10.07 48.40 41.45
CA THR A 59 10.23 48.05 42.88
C THR A 59 8.95 47.55 43.59
N THR A 60 8.78 46.22 43.52
CA THR A 60 8.51 45.25 44.61
C THR A 60 7.16 45.14 45.33
N SER A 61 6.57 43.94 45.27
CA SER A 61 6.14 43.07 46.41
C SER A 61 5.81 41.67 45.85
N ALA A 62 6.63 40.62 46.05
CA ALA A 62 6.66 39.65 47.18
C ALA A 62 5.28 39.01 47.48
N THR A 63 5.08 37.69 47.37
CA THR A 63 5.50 36.61 48.32
C THR A 63 5.18 35.23 47.68
N THR A 64 6.16 34.33 47.45
CA THR A 64 6.55 33.11 48.24
C THR A 64 5.45 32.03 48.30
N THR A 65 5.60 30.80 47.80
CA THR A 65 6.50 29.69 48.23
C THR A 65 6.36 28.60 47.13
N ALA A 66 7.40 28.23 46.36
CA ALA A 66 8.40 27.17 46.62
C ALA A 66 7.76 25.81 46.96
N ALA A 67 8.21 24.64 46.51
CA ALA A 67 9.25 24.13 45.61
C ALA A 67 8.95 22.59 45.58
N ASP A 68 9.59 21.66 44.91
CA ASP A 68 10.87 21.49 44.22
C ASP A 68 10.70 20.09 43.57
N ALA A 69 10.90 19.86 42.28
CA ALA A 69 12.15 19.81 41.51
C ALA A 69 13.04 18.57 41.76
N SER A 70 13.97 18.41 40.80
CA SER A 70 15.10 17.47 40.74
C SER A 70 14.78 16.16 40.00
N ALA A 71 15.25 15.86 38.76
CA ALA A 71 16.52 16.12 38.07
C ALA A 71 17.72 15.75 38.98
N GLU A 72 18.76 15.03 38.62
CA GLU A 72 19.44 14.69 37.38
C GLU A 72 20.50 13.61 37.76
N ALA A 73 21.32 13.23 36.79
CA ALA A 73 22.73 12.84 36.94
C ALA A 73 23.06 11.36 36.75
N ALA A 74 23.48 11.09 35.51
CA ALA A 74 24.81 10.59 35.13
C ALA A 74 25.54 9.60 36.06
N SER A 75 26.00 8.49 35.47
CA SER A 75 27.39 8.04 35.65
C SER A 75 27.79 7.02 34.58
N ALA A 76 28.90 7.31 33.92
CA ALA A 76 29.68 6.39 33.12
C ALA A 76 30.76 5.76 34.02
N SER A 77 31.02 4.47 33.86
CA SER A 77 32.28 3.88 34.30
C SER A 77 32.59 2.55 33.60
N THR A 78 33.74 2.54 32.95
CA THR A 78 34.52 1.45 32.37
C THR A 78 34.91 0.39 33.39
N THR A 79 34.90 -0.91 33.04
CA THR A 79 35.91 -1.87 33.53
C THR A 79 36.05 -3.09 32.59
N ARG A 80 37.29 -3.58 32.53
CA ARG A 80 37.89 -4.56 31.61
C ARG A 80 37.83 -6.00 32.16
N SER A 81 38.03 -6.94 31.21
CA SER A 81 38.90 -8.15 31.27
C SER A 81 38.29 -9.54 31.45
N GLY A 82 38.79 -10.44 30.59
CA GLY A 82 38.74 -11.91 30.65
C GLY A 82 38.06 -12.48 29.40
N GLY A 83 38.70 -13.08 28.38
CA GLY A 83 39.97 -13.80 28.31
C GLY A 83 39.67 -15.26 27.94
N GLY A 84 40.02 -15.71 26.72
CA GLY A 84 39.86 -17.11 26.32
C GLY A 84 40.04 -17.39 24.83
N SER A 85 41.31 -17.48 24.40
CA SER A 85 41.76 -17.89 23.06
C SER A 85 41.60 -19.39 22.76
N GLY A 86 41.54 -19.73 21.46
CA GLY A 86 41.94 -21.01 20.87
C GLY A 86 41.36 -21.19 19.46
N SER A 87 42.00 -20.71 18.39
CA SER A 87 43.04 -21.39 17.58
C SER A 87 42.47 -22.55 16.73
N SER A 88 42.76 -22.81 15.45
CA SER A 88 43.50 -22.20 14.33
C SER A 88 43.28 -23.14 13.11
N GLY A 89 43.52 -22.67 11.88
CA GLY A 89 43.93 -23.50 10.73
C GLY A 89 42.90 -23.64 9.61
N SER A 90 42.91 -22.84 8.53
CA SER A 90 43.88 -22.73 7.41
C SER A 90 43.62 -23.75 6.28
N ARG A 91 43.24 -23.23 5.09
CA ARG A 91 43.84 -23.41 3.75
C ARG A 91 42.80 -23.32 2.62
N GLY A 92 42.98 -22.35 1.72
CA GLY A 92 42.55 -22.46 0.31
C GLY A 92 43.49 -23.40 -0.47
N PRO A 93 43.35 -23.59 -1.81
CA PRO A 93 43.32 -22.47 -2.76
C PRO A 93 42.49 -22.68 -4.06
N GLU A 94 42.52 -21.63 -4.91
CA GLU A 94 42.48 -21.60 -6.40
C GLU A 94 41.22 -22.08 -7.16
N SER A 95 40.52 -21.21 -7.90
CA SER A 95 40.84 -20.49 -9.16
C SER A 95 40.34 -21.26 -10.39
N SER A 96 39.37 -20.68 -11.12
CA SER A 96 39.37 -20.63 -12.59
C SER A 96 38.19 -19.80 -13.12
N ALA A 97 38.55 -18.85 -13.97
CA ALA A 97 37.67 -18.02 -14.77
C ALA A 97 37.10 -18.78 -15.97
N ALA A 98 35.92 -18.41 -16.43
CA ALA A 98 35.54 -18.49 -17.84
C ALA A 98 34.44 -17.47 -18.16
N ALA A 99 34.79 -16.50 -18.99
CA ALA A 99 33.87 -15.67 -19.74
C ALA A 99 33.14 -16.50 -20.80
N ASN A 100 31.89 -16.17 -21.13
CA ASN A 100 31.51 -16.00 -22.54
C ASN A 100 30.13 -15.37 -22.75
N THR A 101 30.17 -14.34 -23.60
CA THR A 101 29.27 -14.00 -24.72
C THR A 101 27.76 -13.97 -24.49
N GLY A 102 27.21 -12.77 -24.68
CA GLY A 102 25.78 -12.54 -24.72
C GLY A 102 25.10 -13.11 -25.96
N GLU A 103 23.84 -13.45 -25.75
CA GLU A 103 22.84 -13.58 -26.78
C GLU A 103 21.78 -12.51 -26.46
N ARG A 104 21.62 -11.54 -27.36
CA ARG A 104 20.48 -10.62 -27.33
C ARG A 104 19.26 -11.45 -27.70
N ASP A 105 18.55 -11.95 -26.70
CA ASP A 105 17.20 -12.44 -26.93
C ASP A 105 16.31 -11.23 -27.19
N SER A 106 15.80 -11.18 -28.42
CA SER A 106 14.86 -10.17 -28.87
C SER A 106 13.55 -10.40 -28.11
N SER A 107 13.39 -9.66 -27.02
CA SER A 107 12.11 -9.49 -26.35
C SER A 107 11.14 -8.86 -27.34
N THR A 108 10.42 -9.72 -28.04
CA THR A 108 9.32 -9.35 -28.92
C THR A 108 8.21 -8.86 -28.00
N THR A 109 8.18 -7.55 -27.76
CA THR A 109 7.07 -6.90 -27.09
C THR A 109 5.85 -7.14 -27.96
N THR A 110 5.04 -8.13 -27.62
CA THR A 110 3.67 -8.25 -28.14
C THR A 110 2.98 -6.96 -27.74
N SER A 111 2.96 -6.01 -28.67
CA SER A 111 2.22 -4.76 -28.55
C SER A 111 0.76 -5.15 -28.34
N ALA A 112 0.26 -4.96 -27.12
CA ALA A 112 -1.16 -5.06 -26.85
C ALA A 112 -1.91 -4.23 -27.89
N ALA A 113 -2.93 -4.82 -28.52
CA ALA A 113 -3.72 -4.14 -29.53
C ALA A 113 -4.29 -2.82 -28.97
N PRO A 114 -4.39 -1.75 -29.78
CA PRO A 114 -4.97 -0.50 -29.31
C PRO A 114 -6.40 -0.73 -28.85
N VAL A 115 -6.71 -0.33 -27.62
CA VAL A 115 -8.08 -0.30 -27.12
C VAL A 115 -8.87 0.72 -27.95
N PRO A 116 -10.06 0.40 -28.49
CA PRO A 116 -10.85 1.36 -29.24
C PRO A 116 -11.11 2.62 -28.43
N SER A 117 -11.07 3.79 -29.09
CA SER A 117 -11.30 5.08 -28.43
C SER A 117 -12.62 5.09 -27.66
N GLY A 118 -12.57 5.53 -26.41
CA GLY A 118 -13.75 5.62 -25.53
C GLY A 118 -13.94 4.43 -24.59
N GLN A 119 -13.22 3.31 -24.77
CA GLN A 119 -13.26 2.19 -23.81
C GLN A 119 -12.19 2.33 -22.71
N CYS A 120 -12.54 1.94 -21.49
CA CYS A 120 -11.58 1.90 -20.40
C CYS A 120 -10.56 0.80 -20.65
N SER A 121 -9.30 1.20 -20.84
CA SER A 121 -8.18 0.27 -20.82
C SER A 121 -7.98 -0.30 -19.40
N ASP A 122 -7.38 -1.48 -19.29
CA ASP A 122 -7.08 -2.07 -17.98
C ASP A 122 -6.14 -1.17 -17.15
N GLN A 123 -5.26 -0.39 -17.79
CA GLN A 123 -4.35 0.55 -17.13
C GLN A 123 -5.05 1.79 -16.56
N SER A 124 -6.24 2.12 -17.06
CA SER A 124 -7.07 3.21 -16.55
C SER A 124 -8.03 2.77 -15.44
N LEU A 125 -8.04 1.49 -15.09
CA LEU A 125 -8.89 0.95 -14.04
C LEU A 125 -8.05 0.42 -12.88
N ALA A 126 -8.58 0.56 -11.67
CA ALA A 126 -8.07 -0.14 -10.49
C ALA A 126 -9.17 -1.04 -9.93
N VAL A 127 -8.78 -2.23 -9.48
CA VAL A 127 -9.68 -3.17 -8.80
C VAL A 127 -9.15 -3.39 -7.39
N ARG A 128 -10.03 -3.23 -6.41
CA ARG A 128 -9.78 -3.58 -5.01
C ARG A 128 -10.83 -4.56 -4.54
N VAL A 129 -10.45 -5.53 -3.72
CA VAL A 129 -11.39 -6.39 -3.00
C VAL A 129 -11.22 -6.14 -1.50
N THR A 130 -12.30 -6.28 -0.75
CA THR A 130 -12.29 -6.23 0.72
C THR A 130 -13.18 -7.31 1.28
N ALA A 131 -12.72 -7.94 2.35
CA ALA A 131 -13.59 -8.68 3.27
C ALA A 131 -14.29 -7.69 4.21
N ASP A 132 -15.54 -7.97 4.58
CA ASP A 132 -16.30 -7.16 5.53
C ASP A 132 -15.76 -7.27 6.97
N GLU A 133 -15.14 -8.41 7.31
CA GLU A 133 -14.46 -8.64 8.57
C GLU A 133 -13.09 -9.29 8.34
N PRO A 134 -12.08 -9.01 9.20
CA PRO A 134 -10.79 -9.67 9.10
C PRO A 134 -10.80 -11.11 9.65
N ASN A 135 -11.80 -11.48 10.46
CA ASN A 135 -11.89 -12.78 11.12
C ASN A 135 -13.35 -13.26 11.18
N TYR A 136 -13.59 -14.49 10.75
CA TYR A 136 -14.90 -15.14 10.77
C TYR A 136 -14.87 -16.39 11.63
N ARG A 137 -16.02 -16.83 12.15
CA ARG A 137 -16.12 -18.17 12.77
C ARG A 137 -16.39 -19.24 11.71
N VAL A 138 -15.97 -20.47 11.97
CA VAL A 138 -16.37 -21.62 11.13
C VAL A 138 -17.90 -21.63 10.95
N GLY A 139 -18.33 -21.81 9.70
CA GLY A 139 -19.75 -21.80 9.33
C GLY A 139 -20.35 -20.40 9.08
N SER A 140 -19.57 -19.33 9.28
CA SER A 140 -19.97 -17.98 8.83
C SER A 140 -19.86 -17.88 7.31
N GLU A 141 -20.55 -16.91 6.73
CA GLU A 141 -20.52 -16.64 5.30
C GLU A 141 -19.89 -15.27 5.04
N PRO A 142 -18.56 -15.18 4.77
CA PRO A 142 -17.90 -13.91 4.47
C PRO A 142 -18.55 -13.14 3.33
N ASP A 143 -18.62 -11.81 3.45
CA ASP A 143 -19.03 -10.92 2.36
C ASP A 143 -17.79 -10.22 1.77
N PHE A 144 -17.57 -10.44 0.48
CA PHE A 144 -16.48 -9.85 -0.25
C PHE A 144 -17.00 -8.78 -1.20
N THR A 145 -16.50 -7.56 -1.06
CA THR A 145 -16.85 -6.45 -1.95
C THR A 145 -15.69 -6.14 -2.88
N ILE A 146 -15.93 -6.23 -4.19
CA ILE A 146 -15.03 -5.74 -5.23
C ILE A 146 -15.44 -4.32 -5.63
N VAL A 147 -14.46 -3.42 -5.71
CA VAL A 147 -14.62 -2.03 -6.15
C VAL A 147 -13.72 -1.79 -7.35
N ILE A 148 -14.34 -1.37 -8.45
CA ILE A 148 -13.69 -1.00 -9.70
C ILE A 148 -13.72 0.52 -9.82
N THR A 149 -12.55 1.14 -9.98
CA THR A 149 -12.40 2.60 -10.05
C THR A 149 -11.78 3.02 -11.36
N ASN A 150 -12.32 4.05 -12.02
CA ASN A 150 -11.59 4.73 -13.10
C ASN A 150 -10.51 5.64 -12.50
N ILE A 151 -9.26 5.22 -12.62
CA ILE A 151 -8.06 5.96 -12.16
C ILE A 151 -7.42 6.78 -13.30
N GLY A 152 -8.00 6.74 -14.49
CA GLY A 152 -7.59 7.57 -15.62
C GLY A 152 -8.03 9.02 -15.49
N THR A 153 -7.65 9.84 -16.47
CA THR A 153 -7.98 11.28 -16.50
C THR A 153 -9.17 11.61 -17.40
N SER A 154 -9.76 10.61 -18.04
CA SER A 154 -10.85 10.78 -19.00
C SER A 154 -11.99 9.82 -18.70
N GLN A 155 -13.21 10.22 -19.05
CA GLN A 155 -14.36 9.33 -19.06
C GLN A 155 -14.20 8.22 -20.10
N CYS A 156 -14.64 7.01 -19.77
CA CYS A 156 -14.60 5.87 -20.66
C CYS A 156 -15.73 4.87 -20.33
N GLU A 157 -16.01 3.95 -21.26
CA GLU A 157 -16.97 2.87 -21.08
C GLU A 157 -16.28 1.54 -20.78
N ARG A 158 -16.85 0.76 -19.86
CA ARG A 158 -16.37 -0.59 -19.54
C ARG A 158 -17.55 -1.52 -19.32
N ASP A 159 -17.43 -2.73 -19.85
CA ASP A 159 -18.28 -3.83 -19.43
C ASP A 159 -17.87 -4.29 -18.03
N LEU A 160 -18.77 -4.08 -17.07
CA LEU A 160 -18.68 -4.58 -15.71
C LEU A 160 -19.66 -5.72 -15.51
N GLY A 161 -20.02 -6.47 -16.54
CA GLY A 161 -20.96 -7.58 -16.46
C GLY A 161 -20.47 -8.75 -15.62
N ALA A 162 -21.40 -9.59 -15.18
CA ALA A 162 -21.13 -10.77 -14.36
C ALA A 162 -20.19 -11.79 -15.03
N GLY A 163 -20.11 -11.78 -16.37
CA GLY A 163 -19.18 -12.62 -17.13
C GLY A 163 -17.72 -12.22 -17.03
N LEU A 164 -17.43 -11.00 -16.59
CA LEU A 164 -16.06 -10.50 -16.38
C LEU A 164 -15.71 -10.44 -14.91
N GLN A 165 -16.70 -10.32 -14.03
CA GLN A 165 -16.50 -10.19 -12.59
C GLN A 165 -16.26 -11.54 -11.92
N GLN A 166 -15.14 -11.66 -11.22
CA GLN A 166 -14.85 -12.82 -10.39
C GLN A 166 -14.37 -12.40 -8.99
N VAL A 167 -14.83 -13.12 -7.99
CA VAL A 167 -14.28 -13.14 -6.64
C VAL A 167 -13.75 -14.55 -6.41
N LEU A 168 -12.46 -14.65 -6.10
CA LEU A 168 -11.75 -15.90 -5.95
C LEU A 168 -11.14 -15.98 -4.55
N VAL A 169 -11.25 -17.14 -3.91
CA VAL A 169 -10.61 -17.40 -2.62
C VAL A 169 -9.48 -18.39 -2.80
N TYR A 170 -8.35 -18.10 -2.16
CA TYR A 170 -7.12 -18.89 -2.19
C TYR A 170 -6.64 -19.24 -0.79
N SER A 171 -5.78 -20.25 -0.70
CA SER A 171 -4.88 -20.45 0.45
C SER A 171 -4.05 -19.18 0.72
N LEU A 172 -3.53 -19.04 1.95
CA LEU A 172 -2.73 -17.86 2.33
C LEU A 172 -1.52 -17.63 1.42
N ASP A 173 -0.87 -18.70 0.96
CA ASP A 173 0.28 -18.64 0.06
C ASP A 173 -0.09 -18.38 -1.42
N GLY A 174 -1.38 -18.33 -1.74
CA GLY A 174 -1.90 -18.06 -3.08
C GLY A 174 -1.75 -19.21 -4.09
N ASN A 175 -1.22 -20.36 -3.65
CA ASN A 175 -0.90 -21.48 -4.55
C ASN A 175 -2.10 -22.38 -4.86
N GLU A 176 -3.09 -22.40 -3.96
CA GLU A 176 -4.29 -23.22 -4.10
C GLU A 176 -5.52 -22.33 -4.20
N ARG A 177 -6.27 -22.46 -5.31
CA ARG A 177 -7.59 -21.82 -5.44
C ARG A 177 -8.63 -22.73 -4.80
N LEU A 178 -9.35 -22.20 -3.81
CA LEU A 178 -10.36 -22.94 -3.06
C LEU A 178 -11.76 -22.76 -3.66
N TRP A 179 -12.05 -21.57 -4.19
CA TRP A 179 -13.41 -21.22 -4.64
C TRP A 179 -13.40 -20.06 -5.63
N ALA A 180 -14.43 -19.97 -6.48
CA ALA A 180 -14.83 -18.74 -7.18
C ALA A 180 -16.35 -18.63 -7.30
N ASN A 181 -16.86 -17.40 -7.32
CA ASN A 181 -18.30 -17.11 -7.46
C ASN A 181 -18.91 -17.69 -8.75
N THR A 182 -18.14 -17.81 -9.82
CA THR A 182 -18.61 -18.29 -11.12
C THR A 182 -18.50 -19.81 -11.29
N ASP A 183 -17.95 -20.55 -10.33
CA ASP A 183 -17.71 -21.98 -10.49
C ASP A 183 -19.01 -22.76 -10.71
N CYS A 184 -20.04 -22.53 -9.89
CA CYS A 184 -21.30 -23.28 -9.99
C CYS A 184 -22.33 -22.65 -10.93
N PHE A 185 -22.36 -21.32 -10.97
CA PHE A 185 -23.37 -20.55 -11.69
C PHE A 185 -22.68 -19.43 -12.49
N PRO A 186 -21.96 -19.77 -13.57
CA PRO A 186 -21.36 -18.77 -14.43
C PRO A 186 -22.46 -17.97 -15.13
N GLU A 187 -22.41 -16.65 -15.00
CA GLU A 187 -23.31 -15.73 -15.70
C GLU A 187 -22.52 -14.94 -16.74
N SER A 188 -23.14 -14.56 -17.85
CA SER A 188 -22.48 -13.81 -18.93
C SER A 188 -23.20 -12.52 -19.30
N THR A 189 -24.06 -12.02 -18.40
CA THR A 189 -24.81 -10.78 -18.62
C THR A 189 -23.85 -9.59 -18.62
N ALA A 190 -23.83 -8.85 -19.73
CA ALA A 190 -23.05 -7.61 -19.85
C ALA A 190 -23.67 -6.48 -19.02
N ASP A 191 -22.82 -5.61 -18.48
CA ASP A 191 -23.21 -4.38 -17.79
C ASP A 191 -22.29 -3.24 -18.25
N ILE A 192 -22.63 -2.61 -19.37
CA ILE A 192 -21.83 -1.50 -19.92
C ILE A 192 -22.06 -0.24 -19.07
N ARG A 193 -21.00 0.23 -18.43
CA ARG A 193 -21.01 1.45 -17.61
C ARG A 193 -20.09 2.51 -18.19
N SER A 194 -20.56 3.74 -18.15
CA SER A 194 -19.73 4.92 -18.38
C SER A 194 -19.16 5.39 -17.04
N LEU A 195 -17.84 5.49 -16.93
CA LEU A 195 -17.12 5.84 -15.71
C LEU A 195 -16.34 7.14 -15.94
N ALA A 196 -16.68 8.21 -15.23
CA ALA A 196 -15.86 9.42 -15.18
C ALA A 196 -14.59 9.19 -14.32
N PRO A 197 -13.57 10.05 -14.41
CA PRO A 197 -12.41 9.98 -13.53
C PRO A 197 -12.81 9.96 -12.05
N GLY A 198 -12.38 8.94 -11.32
CA GLY A 198 -12.71 8.73 -9.91
C GLY A 198 -14.03 7.99 -9.64
N ASP A 199 -14.87 7.76 -10.65
CA ASP A 199 -16.09 6.98 -10.48
C ASP A 199 -15.79 5.54 -10.09
N GLN A 200 -16.68 4.98 -9.28
CA GLN A 200 -16.57 3.64 -8.72
C GLN A 200 -17.83 2.83 -8.99
N ALA A 201 -17.62 1.55 -9.26
CA ALA A 201 -18.66 0.53 -9.26
C ALA A 201 -18.28 -0.55 -8.25
N ALA A 202 -19.23 -0.92 -7.38
CA ALA A 202 -19.02 -1.88 -6.33
C ALA A 202 -19.97 -3.07 -6.49
N TYR A 203 -19.47 -4.27 -6.23
CA TYR A 203 -20.23 -5.51 -6.28
C TYR A 203 -19.85 -6.37 -5.08
N SER A 204 -20.85 -6.94 -4.42
CA SER A 204 -20.66 -7.74 -3.21
C SER A 204 -21.06 -9.17 -3.48
N VAL A 205 -20.27 -10.10 -2.96
CA VAL A 205 -20.47 -11.53 -3.13
C VAL A 205 -20.30 -12.20 -1.79
N LYS A 206 -21.35 -12.91 -1.37
CA LYS A 206 -21.32 -13.71 -0.16
C LYS A 206 -20.82 -15.13 -0.47
N TRP A 207 -19.82 -15.58 0.28
CA TRP A 207 -19.23 -16.91 0.13
C TRP A 207 -19.65 -17.82 1.28
N SER A 208 -20.10 -19.03 0.96
CA SER A 208 -20.55 -20.03 1.94
C SER A 208 -19.43 -20.73 2.72
N ALA A 209 -18.18 -20.23 2.66
CA ALA A 209 -17.00 -20.87 3.24
C ALA A 209 -16.82 -22.35 2.83
N THR A 210 -17.12 -22.67 1.58
CA THR A 210 -16.93 -24.02 1.00
C THR A 210 -16.15 -23.97 -0.30
N THR A 211 -15.40 -25.03 -0.58
CA THR A 211 -14.65 -25.18 -1.83
C THR A 211 -15.58 -25.28 -3.04
N SER A 212 -15.05 -25.01 -4.23
CA SER A 212 -15.72 -25.27 -5.51
C SER A 212 -14.73 -25.48 -6.64
N GLU A 213 -15.21 -26.12 -7.70
CA GLU A 213 -14.54 -26.26 -8.98
C GLU A 213 -15.52 -25.87 -10.11
N PRO A 214 -15.02 -25.50 -11.30
CA PRO A 214 -15.89 -25.14 -12.42
C PRO A 214 -16.90 -26.25 -12.74
N GLY A 215 -18.18 -25.88 -12.82
CA GLY A 215 -19.30 -26.80 -13.03
C GLY A 215 -19.80 -27.49 -11.76
N CYS A 216 -19.09 -27.35 -10.63
CA CYS A 216 -19.47 -27.90 -9.31
C CYS A 216 -19.89 -29.38 -9.37
N THR A 217 -19.08 -30.19 -10.04
CA THR A 217 -19.31 -31.64 -10.20
C THR A 217 -18.93 -32.44 -8.96
N ALA A 218 -17.89 -32.03 -8.24
CA ALA A 218 -17.52 -32.61 -6.95
C ALA A 218 -18.36 -32.04 -5.79
N PRO A 219 -18.52 -32.81 -4.69
CA PRO A 219 -19.06 -32.27 -3.44
C PRO A 219 -18.22 -31.08 -2.95
N ARG A 220 -18.91 -30.01 -2.54
CA ARG A 220 -18.27 -28.82 -1.96
C ARG A 220 -17.99 -29.06 -0.49
N GLU A 221 -16.74 -28.89 -0.08
CA GLU A 221 -16.30 -29.16 1.29
C GLU A 221 -16.15 -27.85 2.08
N PRO A 222 -16.57 -27.80 3.36
CA PRO A 222 -16.28 -26.65 4.22
C PRO A 222 -14.77 -26.44 4.37
N VAL A 223 -14.32 -25.19 4.29
CA VAL A 223 -12.93 -24.87 4.61
C VAL A 223 -12.72 -24.92 6.13
N GLY A 224 -11.54 -25.35 6.55
CA GLY A 224 -11.17 -25.41 7.96
C GLY A 224 -10.82 -24.02 8.55
N PRO A 225 -10.52 -23.96 9.86
CA PRO A 225 -9.86 -22.81 10.44
C PRO A 225 -8.49 -22.57 9.78
N GLY A 226 -8.17 -21.31 9.51
CA GLY A 226 -6.95 -20.95 8.81
C GLY A 226 -6.96 -19.51 8.31
N ALA A 227 -5.84 -19.12 7.72
CA ALA A 227 -5.69 -17.85 7.02
C ALA A 227 -5.83 -18.07 5.52
N TYR A 228 -6.49 -17.13 4.85
CA TYR A 228 -6.85 -17.20 3.44
C TYR A 228 -6.64 -15.85 2.79
N THR A 229 -6.70 -15.81 1.46
CA THR A 229 -6.76 -14.56 0.71
C THR A 229 -7.94 -14.56 -0.24
N VAL A 230 -8.54 -13.38 -0.43
CA VAL A 230 -9.54 -13.15 -1.47
C VAL A 230 -8.95 -12.22 -2.53
N VAL A 231 -9.28 -12.48 -3.80
CA VAL A 231 -8.88 -11.67 -4.95
C VAL A 231 -10.13 -11.32 -5.76
N GLY A 232 -10.31 -10.04 -6.05
CA GLY A 232 -11.30 -9.56 -7.02
C GLY A 232 -10.68 -9.46 -8.41
N GLN A 233 -11.45 -9.78 -9.43
CA GLN A 233 -11.03 -9.76 -10.82
C GLN A 233 -12.13 -9.21 -11.73
N LEU A 234 -11.72 -8.44 -12.73
CA LEU A 234 -12.55 -7.96 -13.82
C LEU A 234 -11.85 -8.26 -15.15
N GLY A 235 -12.27 -9.30 -15.86
CA GLY A 235 -11.59 -9.75 -17.08
C GLY A 235 -10.13 -10.12 -16.78
N GLY A 236 -9.16 -9.44 -17.41
CA GLY A 236 -7.73 -9.65 -17.13
C GLY A 236 -7.19 -8.89 -15.91
N LEU A 237 -7.95 -7.94 -15.34
CA LEU A 237 -7.49 -7.07 -14.27
C LEU A 237 -7.77 -7.70 -12.91
N ARG A 238 -6.78 -7.76 -12.02
CA ARG A 238 -6.88 -8.38 -10.68
C ARG A 238 -6.52 -7.38 -9.58
N SER A 239 -7.17 -7.50 -8.43
CA SER A 239 -6.78 -6.81 -7.22
C SER A 239 -5.51 -7.41 -6.60
N ALA A 240 -4.91 -6.68 -5.65
CA ALA A 240 -4.05 -7.32 -4.66
C ALA A 240 -4.87 -8.34 -3.83
N PRO A 241 -4.23 -9.41 -3.31
CA PRO A 241 -4.89 -10.31 -2.38
C PRO A 241 -5.19 -9.61 -1.05
N GLU A 242 -6.43 -9.72 -0.57
CA GLU A 242 -6.86 -9.25 0.74
C GLU A 242 -6.89 -10.44 1.72
N PRO A 243 -6.09 -10.42 2.81
CA PRO A 243 -6.07 -11.51 3.76
C PRO A 243 -7.27 -11.48 4.72
N PHE A 244 -7.76 -12.66 5.10
CA PHE A 244 -8.75 -12.84 6.16
C PHE A 244 -8.55 -14.19 6.86
N ASN A 245 -9.16 -14.37 8.03
CA ASN A 245 -9.05 -15.61 8.80
C ASN A 245 -10.41 -16.27 9.03
N ILE A 246 -10.42 -17.59 9.07
CA ILE A 246 -11.49 -18.40 9.64
C ILE A 246 -10.97 -18.98 10.95
N THR A 247 -11.73 -18.73 12.01
CA THR A 247 -11.40 -19.09 13.39
C THR A 247 -12.40 -20.11 13.92
N PRO A 248 -12.02 -20.95 14.89
CA PRO A 248 -12.93 -21.93 15.50
C PRO A 248 -14.22 -21.33 16.09
#